data_AF-A0A9D6YT02-F1
#
_entry.id   AF-A0A9D6YT02-F1
#
_cell.length_a   1.000
_cell.length_b   1.000
_cell.length_c   1.000
_cell.angle_alpha   90.00
_cell.angle_beta   90.00
_cell.angle_gamma   90.00
#
_symmetry.space_group_name_H-M   'P 1'
#
loop_
_entity.id
_entity.type
_entity.pdbx_description
1 polymer ?
#
loop_
_entity_poly.entity_id
_entity_poly.type
_entity_poly.pdbx_seq_one_letter_code
_entity_poly.pdbx_strand_id
1 'polypeptide(L)'
;MRFVEAILFGGGGGGGAGARQAAGAIAPGGGGGGGGGIAKGKFAAAEIGGGLTVTIGAGGNGGAAQTVDSTAGNNGTAGGNTTFGTLLFAGGGGAGSGGGLAVGSGGGGSGGVTVGGNASGATGGSAALGGPAGGSATVGSPNYQAVYGAGGSGSPGTGGAGSGGGNCGPEAGGSGGGSGGGITAANATSAGGVGGRVYINGAAVQAAGGAAGVSGDAGASYASGVGPLNKSGNGGGGGGSHATTPGGGGAGGFGGGGGGGGGASQNGANSGAGGNGGGGCAVVFEYF
;
A
#
# COMPACT_ATOMS: atom_id res chain seq x y z
N MET A 1 -0.32 40.76 -2.71
CA MET A 1 0.89 39.90 -2.61
C MET A 1 0.53 38.59 -3.30
N ARG A 2 1.37 38.09 -4.22
CA ARG A 2 1.12 36.81 -4.88
C ARG A 2 1.81 35.68 -4.12
N PHE A 3 1.08 34.65 -3.80
CA PHE A 3 1.59 33.45 -3.13
C PHE A 3 1.07 32.21 -3.84
N VAL A 4 1.86 31.15 -3.74
CA VAL A 4 1.55 29.83 -4.30
C VAL A 4 1.46 28.83 -3.16
N GLU A 5 0.39 28.04 -3.13
CA GLU A 5 0.27 26.89 -2.25
C GLU A 5 0.49 25.62 -3.07
N ALA A 6 1.40 24.76 -2.60
CA ALA A 6 1.67 23.45 -3.19
C ALA A 6 1.31 22.34 -2.19
N ILE A 7 0.55 21.37 -2.67
CA ILE A 7 0.19 20.14 -1.95
C ILE A 7 0.73 18.96 -2.75
N LEU A 8 1.63 18.18 -2.14
CA LEU A 8 2.28 17.05 -2.78
C LEU A 8 1.86 15.74 -2.11
N PHE A 9 1.68 14.70 -2.92
CA PHE A 9 1.48 13.32 -2.48
C PHE A 9 2.54 12.44 -3.10
N GLY A 10 3.26 11.67 -2.28
CA GLY A 10 4.17 10.62 -2.76
C GLY A 10 3.41 9.43 -3.36
N GLY A 11 4.08 8.63 -4.18
CA GLY A 11 3.54 7.37 -4.68
C GLY A 11 3.43 6.32 -3.58
N GLY A 12 2.42 5.46 -3.65
CA GLY A 12 2.26 4.32 -2.76
C GLY A 12 3.15 3.15 -3.18
N GLY A 13 3.57 2.33 -2.22
CA GLY A 13 4.30 1.09 -2.49
C GLY A 13 3.40 -0.04 -3.00
N GLY A 14 3.98 -0.96 -3.76
CA GLY A 14 3.31 -2.18 -4.22
C GLY A 14 3.25 -3.26 -3.14
N GLY A 15 2.19 -4.08 -3.18
CA GLY A 15 2.05 -5.25 -2.33
C GLY A 15 2.89 -6.43 -2.82
N GLY A 16 3.21 -7.36 -1.92
CA GLY A 16 3.89 -8.62 -2.28
C GLY A 16 2.93 -9.68 -2.83
N ALA A 17 3.47 -10.65 -3.55
CA ALA A 17 2.72 -11.82 -4.01
C ALA A 17 2.55 -12.85 -2.89
N GLY A 18 1.54 -13.73 -3.02
CA GLY A 18 1.38 -14.86 -2.12
C GLY A 18 2.47 -15.92 -2.28
N ALA A 19 2.69 -16.74 -1.25
CA ALA A 19 3.52 -17.93 -1.36
C ALA A 19 2.85 -19.01 -2.21
N ARG A 20 3.65 -19.88 -2.82
CA ARG A 20 3.20 -21.10 -3.50
C ARG A 20 3.83 -22.30 -2.82
N GLN A 21 3.01 -23.21 -2.30
CA GLN A 21 3.49 -24.32 -1.46
C GLN A 21 2.80 -25.65 -1.77
N ALA A 22 3.43 -26.76 -1.39
CA ALA A 22 2.78 -28.07 -1.44
C ALA A 22 1.51 -28.11 -0.57
N ALA A 23 0.54 -28.94 -0.95
CA ALA A 23 -0.61 -29.21 -0.10
C ALA A 23 -0.16 -29.79 1.25
N GLY A 24 -0.81 -29.37 2.34
CA GLY A 24 -0.44 -29.73 3.71
C GLY A 24 0.63 -28.83 4.33
N ALA A 25 1.28 -27.97 3.54
CA ALA A 25 2.19 -26.95 4.05
C ALA A 25 1.49 -25.61 4.23
N ILE A 26 1.99 -24.79 5.16
CA ILE A 26 1.47 -23.43 5.36
C ILE A 26 1.98 -22.52 4.25
N ALA A 27 1.05 -21.79 3.62
CA ALA A 27 1.32 -20.79 2.60
C ALA A 27 0.71 -19.43 3.01
N PRO A 28 1.48 -18.48 3.54
CA PRO A 28 1.01 -17.12 3.80
C PRO A 28 0.81 -16.32 2.50
N GLY A 29 -0.11 -15.36 2.56
CA GLY A 29 -0.25 -14.32 1.53
C GLY A 29 0.88 -13.28 1.57
N GLY A 30 0.90 -12.40 0.55
CA GLY A 30 1.83 -11.28 0.51
C GLY A 30 1.41 -10.13 1.42
N GLY A 31 2.38 -9.33 1.89
CA GLY A 31 2.13 -8.12 2.65
C GLY A 31 1.64 -6.97 1.76
N GLY A 32 0.85 -6.06 2.33
CA GLY A 32 0.42 -4.84 1.63
C GLY A 32 1.53 -3.79 1.55
N GLY A 33 1.48 -2.93 0.53
CA GLY A 33 2.37 -1.78 0.38
C GLY A 33 1.98 -0.61 1.30
N GLY A 34 2.97 0.21 1.66
CA GLY A 34 2.74 1.44 2.42
C GLY A 34 2.17 2.56 1.55
N GLY A 35 1.36 3.44 2.13
CA GLY A 35 0.87 4.63 1.47
C GLY A 35 1.93 5.74 1.41
N GLY A 36 1.87 6.58 0.38
CA GLY A 36 2.74 7.74 0.19
C GLY A 36 2.48 8.87 1.19
N GLY A 37 3.48 9.71 1.43
CA GLY A 37 3.38 10.88 2.30
C GLY A 37 2.62 12.03 1.65
N ILE A 38 2.25 13.02 2.45
CA ILE A 38 1.74 14.32 2.00
C ILE A 38 2.66 15.44 2.51
N ALA A 39 2.80 16.50 1.73
CA ALA A 39 3.46 17.72 2.15
C ALA A 39 2.67 18.94 1.65
N LYS A 40 2.53 19.98 2.49
CA LYS A 40 1.83 21.23 2.16
C LYS A 40 2.76 22.41 2.45
N GLY A 41 2.86 23.36 1.53
CA GLY A 41 3.70 24.55 1.70
C GLY A 41 3.13 25.76 0.98
N LYS A 42 3.33 26.95 1.56
CA LYS A 42 2.99 28.24 0.96
C LYS A 42 4.29 29.00 0.67
N PHE A 43 4.43 29.48 -0.55
CA PHE A 43 5.64 30.11 -1.06
C PHE A 43 5.32 31.46 -1.68
N ALA A 44 6.19 32.44 -1.46
CA ALA A 44 6.16 33.69 -2.19
C ALA A 44 6.59 33.46 -3.65
N ALA A 45 6.07 34.28 -4.57
CA ALA A 45 6.49 34.22 -5.97
C ALA A 45 8.02 34.37 -6.14
N ALA A 46 8.68 35.10 -5.24
CA ALA A 46 10.14 35.24 -5.23
C ALA A 46 10.89 33.93 -4.89
N GLU A 47 10.32 33.07 -4.03
CA GLU A 47 10.92 31.77 -3.68
C GLU A 47 10.81 30.77 -4.84
N ILE A 48 9.77 30.92 -5.67
CA ILE A 48 9.58 30.12 -6.89
C ILE A 48 10.49 30.59 -8.02
N GLY A 49 10.77 31.88 -8.10
CA GLY A 49 11.58 32.46 -9.18
C GLY A 49 10.87 32.39 -10.53
N GLY A 50 11.63 32.10 -11.60
CA GLY A 50 11.10 32.04 -12.97
C GLY A 50 10.34 30.75 -13.32
N GLY A 51 10.31 29.77 -12.41
CA GLY A 51 9.69 28.46 -12.61
C GLY A 51 10.39 27.37 -11.82
N LEU A 52 9.67 26.29 -11.51
CA LEU A 52 10.17 25.15 -10.76
C LEU A 52 9.82 23.83 -11.45
N THR A 53 10.75 22.89 -11.40
CA THR A 53 10.49 21.52 -11.82
C THR A 53 9.64 20.81 -10.77
N VAL A 54 8.53 20.24 -11.20
CA VAL A 54 7.68 19.38 -10.37
C VAL A 54 7.88 17.92 -10.80
N THR A 55 8.35 17.08 -9.88
CA THR A 55 8.50 15.64 -10.11
C THR A 55 7.33 14.93 -9.46
N ILE A 56 6.65 14.04 -10.21
CA ILE A 56 5.55 13.23 -9.69
C ILE A 56 6.04 11.80 -9.45
N GLY A 57 5.86 11.32 -8.22
CA GLY A 57 6.22 9.96 -7.84
C GLY A 57 5.28 8.92 -8.48
N ALA A 58 5.85 7.95 -9.20
CA ALA A 58 5.09 6.80 -9.68
C ALA A 58 4.68 5.89 -8.51
N GLY A 59 3.59 5.13 -8.68
CA GLY A 59 3.26 4.04 -7.76
C GLY A 59 4.22 2.87 -7.93
N GLY A 60 4.49 2.15 -6.84
CA GLY A 60 5.30 0.93 -6.87
C GLY A 60 4.56 -0.22 -7.54
N ASN A 61 5.27 -1.05 -8.29
CA ASN A 61 4.73 -2.27 -8.87
C ASN A 61 4.47 -3.32 -7.79
N GLY A 62 3.36 -4.04 -7.93
CA GLY A 62 3.10 -5.23 -7.11
C GLY A 62 4.07 -6.36 -7.45
N GLY A 63 4.31 -7.24 -6.49
CA GLY A 63 5.10 -8.44 -6.70
C GLY A 63 4.43 -9.35 -7.74
N ALA A 64 5.18 -9.80 -8.74
CA ALA A 64 4.68 -10.74 -9.73
C ALA A 64 4.27 -12.07 -9.07
N ALA A 65 3.23 -12.72 -9.60
CA ALA A 65 2.81 -14.04 -9.16
C ALA A 65 3.97 -15.05 -9.17
N GLN A 66 4.02 -15.93 -8.17
CA GLN A 66 5.02 -17.01 -8.15
C GLN A 66 4.61 -18.16 -9.07
N THR A 67 5.51 -18.51 -9.99
CA THR A 67 5.29 -19.57 -10.98
C THR A 67 6.06 -20.85 -10.67
N VAL A 68 6.93 -20.81 -9.65
CA VAL A 68 7.77 -21.94 -9.23
C VAL A 68 7.20 -22.56 -7.95
N ASP A 69 7.11 -23.88 -7.93
CA ASP A 69 6.60 -24.63 -6.78
C ASP A 69 7.46 -24.42 -5.53
N SER A 70 6.81 -24.50 -4.36
CA SER A 70 7.46 -24.42 -3.05
C SER A 70 8.37 -23.20 -2.88
N THR A 71 7.93 -22.06 -3.40
CA THR A 71 8.71 -20.81 -3.46
C THR A 71 7.96 -19.66 -2.79
N ALA A 72 8.73 -18.85 -2.05
CA ALA A 72 8.20 -17.66 -1.38
C ALA A 72 7.70 -16.63 -2.40
N GLY A 73 6.69 -15.85 -2.04
CA GLY A 73 6.15 -14.76 -2.85
C GLY A 73 7.22 -13.75 -3.26
N ASN A 74 7.04 -13.12 -4.43
CA ASN A 74 7.88 -11.98 -4.84
C ASN A 74 7.48 -10.73 -4.02
N ASN A 75 8.47 -9.92 -3.66
CA ASN A 75 8.23 -8.61 -3.04
C ASN A 75 7.65 -7.63 -4.07
N GLY A 76 6.91 -6.63 -3.60
CA GLY A 76 6.58 -5.46 -4.39
C GLY A 76 7.76 -4.50 -4.52
N THR A 77 7.54 -3.33 -5.14
CA THR A 77 8.51 -2.23 -5.19
C THR A 77 8.00 -0.98 -4.47
N ALA A 78 8.92 -0.12 -4.05
CA ALA A 78 8.59 1.11 -3.33
C ALA A 78 7.96 2.14 -4.29
N GLY A 79 7.14 3.04 -3.73
CA GLY A 79 6.60 4.19 -4.44
C GLY A 79 7.65 5.28 -4.65
N GLY A 80 7.48 6.08 -5.69
CA GLY A 80 8.32 7.23 -6.00
C GLY A 80 8.00 8.47 -5.17
N ASN A 81 8.96 9.37 -5.06
CA ASN A 81 8.81 10.64 -4.36
C ASN A 81 8.17 11.70 -5.25
N THR A 82 7.42 12.62 -4.66
CA THR A 82 6.90 13.82 -5.34
C THR A 82 7.60 15.06 -4.78
N THR A 83 8.09 15.93 -5.66
CA THR A 83 8.88 17.12 -5.27
C THR A 83 8.45 18.37 -6.01
N PHE A 84 8.46 19.50 -5.32
CA PHE A 84 8.29 20.84 -5.90
C PHE A 84 9.63 21.57 -5.83
N GLY A 85 10.47 21.39 -6.85
CA GLY A 85 11.88 21.74 -6.82
C GLY A 85 12.57 21.19 -5.56
N THR A 86 13.32 22.06 -4.88
CA THR A 86 13.91 21.79 -3.56
C THR A 86 13.05 22.32 -2.40
N LEU A 87 11.92 22.97 -2.69
CA LEU A 87 11.10 23.68 -1.70
C LEU A 87 10.19 22.75 -0.90
N LEU A 88 9.75 21.65 -1.49
CA LEU A 88 8.82 20.72 -0.85
C LEU A 88 9.02 19.28 -1.32
N PHE A 89 8.91 18.35 -0.39
CA PHE A 89 9.16 16.92 -0.60
C PHE A 89 8.05 16.09 0.06
N ALA A 90 7.48 15.13 -0.68
CA ALA A 90 6.60 14.09 -0.17
C ALA A 90 7.17 12.71 -0.51
N GLY A 91 7.53 11.95 0.51
CA GLY A 91 8.17 10.64 0.36
C GLY A 91 7.22 9.55 -0.13
N GLY A 92 7.72 8.64 -0.96
CA GLY A 92 7.00 7.43 -1.36
C GLY A 92 6.83 6.42 -0.23
N GLY A 93 5.82 5.56 -0.36
CA GLY A 93 5.57 4.44 0.54
C GLY A 93 6.48 3.25 0.26
N GLY A 94 6.78 2.47 1.30
CA GLY A 94 7.61 1.28 1.21
C GLY A 94 6.90 0.07 0.58
N ALA A 95 7.69 -0.86 0.05
CA ALA A 95 7.19 -2.11 -0.55
C ALA A 95 6.73 -3.14 0.49
N GLY A 96 5.69 -3.92 0.16
CA GLY A 96 5.30 -5.12 0.90
C GLY A 96 6.16 -6.35 0.54
N SER A 97 6.42 -7.21 1.53
CA SER A 97 7.12 -8.49 1.32
C SER A 97 6.19 -9.52 0.67
N GLY A 98 6.75 -10.43 -0.11
CA GLY A 98 6.03 -11.64 -0.53
C GLY A 98 5.78 -12.61 0.64
N GLY A 99 4.80 -13.50 0.48
CA GLY A 99 4.51 -14.55 1.47
C GLY A 99 5.70 -15.49 1.66
N GLY A 100 6.11 -15.76 2.90
CA GLY A 100 7.23 -16.67 3.20
C GLY A 100 6.85 -18.16 3.15
N LEU A 101 7.83 -19.05 3.32
CA LEU A 101 7.59 -20.50 3.43
C LEU A 101 7.34 -20.85 4.89
N ALA A 102 6.06 -20.99 5.30
CA ALA A 102 5.67 -21.16 6.72
C ALA A 102 6.15 -20.01 7.64
N VAL A 103 6.43 -18.84 7.07
CA VAL A 103 6.77 -17.60 7.77
C VAL A 103 5.90 -16.51 7.18
N GLY A 104 5.31 -15.65 8.03
CA GLY A 104 4.45 -14.57 7.55
C GLY A 104 5.20 -13.53 6.72
N SER A 105 4.48 -12.53 6.23
CA SER A 105 5.02 -11.42 5.46
C SER A 105 4.82 -10.10 6.20
N GLY A 106 5.72 -9.15 5.98
CA GLY A 106 5.64 -7.78 6.48
C GLY A 106 5.04 -6.84 5.43
N GLY A 107 4.30 -5.84 5.89
CA GLY A 107 3.80 -4.73 5.07
C GLY A 107 4.80 -3.58 4.98
N GLY A 108 4.69 -2.78 3.93
CA GLY A 108 5.56 -1.62 3.69
C GLY A 108 5.33 -0.46 4.66
N GLY A 109 6.39 0.28 4.99
CA GLY A 109 6.32 1.47 5.85
C GLY A 109 5.69 2.68 5.14
N SER A 110 5.11 3.61 5.90
CA SER A 110 4.49 4.82 5.34
C SER A 110 5.52 5.81 4.77
N GLY A 111 5.16 6.52 3.72
CA GLY A 111 5.83 7.76 3.32
C GLY A 111 5.45 8.95 4.21
N GLY A 112 6.36 9.93 4.30
CA GLY A 112 6.18 11.15 5.09
C GLY A 112 7.13 12.25 4.60
N VAL A 113 7.77 12.95 5.54
CA VAL A 113 8.85 13.91 5.22
C VAL A 113 10.12 13.20 4.73
N THR A 114 10.18 11.88 4.92
CA THR A 114 11.18 10.97 4.33
C THR A 114 10.46 9.81 3.62
N VAL A 115 11.23 8.95 2.95
CA VAL A 115 10.71 7.73 2.29
C VAL A 115 10.36 6.66 3.34
N GLY A 116 9.31 5.88 3.09
CA GLY A 116 8.97 4.71 3.90
C GLY A 116 9.91 3.52 3.64
N GLY A 117 10.20 2.73 4.67
CA GLY A 117 11.04 1.54 4.54
C GLY A 117 10.32 0.36 3.92
N ASN A 118 11.05 -0.46 3.17
CA ASN A 118 10.53 -1.72 2.62
C ASN A 118 10.47 -2.79 3.71
N ALA A 119 9.47 -3.67 3.61
CA ALA A 119 9.41 -4.87 4.44
C ALA A 119 10.50 -5.89 4.06
N SER A 120 10.83 -6.79 5.00
CA SER A 120 11.76 -7.89 4.77
C SER A 120 11.30 -9.14 5.52
N GLY A 121 10.88 -10.17 4.77
CA GLY A 121 10.27 -11.38 5.36
C GLY A 121 9.05 -10.99 6.20
N ALA A 122 9.00 -11.47 7.45
CA ALA A 122 7.93 -11.18 8.41
C ALA A 122 8.03 -9.80 9.09
N THR A 123 9.14 -9.08 8.89
CA THR A 123 9.38 -7.77 9.50
C THR A 123 8.76 -6.68 8.65
N GLY A 124 7.87 -5.89 9.26
CA GLY A 124 7.29 -4.71 8.61
C GLY A 124 8.34 -3.64 8.29
N GLY A 125 8.10 -2.86 7.24
CA GLY A 125 8.99 -1.77 6.83
C GLY A 125 9.03 -0.64 7.85
N SER A 126 10.19 -0.01 8.03
CA SER A 126 10.34 1.13 8.94
C SER A 126 9.50 2.33 8.51
N ALA A 127 9.04 3.11 9.49
CA ALA A 127 8.31 4.34 9.21
C ALA A 127 9.22 5.42 8.62
N ALA A 128 8.66 6.29 7.78
CA ALA A 128 9.22 7.63 7.58
C ALA A 128 9.13 8.47 8.87
N LEU A 129 9.94 9.53 8.98
CA LEU A 129 9.85 10.47 10.10
C LEU A 129 8.42 11.03 10.21
N GLY A 130 7.78 10.81 11.36
CA GLY A 130 6.39 11.23 11.65
C GLY A 130 5.30 10.26 11.20
N GLY A 131 5.62 9.22 10.43
CA GLY A 131 4.67 8.19 9.99
C GLY A 131 4.72 6.90 10.83
N PRO A 132 3.83 5.92 10.56
CA PRO A 132 3.85 4.60 11.18
C PRO A 132 4.63 3.58 10.35
N ALA A 133 5.17 2.58 11.04
CA ALA A 133 5.79 1.43 10.39
C ALA A 133 4.73 0.54 9.71
N GLY A 134 5.19 -0.32 8.80
CA GLY A 134 4.37 -1.39 8.25
C GLY A 134 4.09 -2.48 9.28
N GLY A 135 2.98 -3.20 9.12
CA GLY A 135 2.62 -4.31 9.99
C GLY A 135 3.55 -5.51 9.80
N SER A 136 4.04 -6.06 10.90
CA SER A 136 4.70 -7.38 10.91
C SER A 136 3.66 -8.51 10.87
N ALA A 137 4.11 -9.76 10.65
CA ALA A 137 3.27 -10.96 10.52
C ALA A 137 2.25 -11.22 11.67
N THR A 138 2.32 -10.49 12.79
CA THR A 138 1.43 -10.59 13.95
C THR A 138 0.62 -9.31 14.23
N VAL A 139 1.01 -8.16 13.68
CA VAL A 139 0.49 -6.83 14.05
C VAL A 139 0.00 -6.11 12.80
N GLY A 140 -0.78 -6.78 11.95
CA GLY A 140 -1.48 -6.18 10.81
C GLY A 140 -2.55 -5.17 11.23
N SER A 141 -2.18 -4.18 12.04
CA SER A 141 -3.07 -3.24 12.67
C SER A 141 -3.31 -2.03 11.77
N PRO A 142 -4.56 -1.55 11.69
CA PRO A 142 -4.85 -0.25 11.13
C PRO A 142 -4.25 0.84 12.03
N ASN A 143 -3.03 1.29 11.73
CA ASN A 143 -2.48 2.50 12.34
C ASN A 143 -3.31 3.69 11.84
N TYR A 144 -3.91 4.49 12.74
CA TYR A 144 -4.59 5.73 12.37
C TYR A 144 -3.59 6.88 12.35
N GLN A 145 -3.49 7.60 11.24
CA GLN A 145 -2.58 8.73 11.10
C GLN A 145 -3.29 9.99 10.67
N ALA A 146 -3.08 11.07 11.41
CA ALA A 146 -3.76 12.34 11.15
C ALA A 146 -3.13 13.13 9.99
N VAL A 147 -1.84 12.94 9.71
CA VAL A 147 -1.07 13.86 8.85
C VAL A 147 -0.27 13.16 7.73
N TYR A 148 0.35 12.00 7.95
CA TYR A 148 1.23 11.37 6.96
C TYR A 148 0.61 10.13 6.31
N GLY A 149 1.36 9.41 5.47
CA GLY A 149 0.90 8.12 4.95
C GLY A 149 0.74 7.08 6.05
N ALA A 150 0.10 5.96 5.74
CA ALA A 150 -0.01 4.81 6.64
C ALA A 150 0.71 3.57 6.09
N GLY A 151 1.18 2.70 6.99
CA GLY A 151 1.85 1.46 6.61
C GLY A 151 0.88 0.40 6.06
N GLY A 152 1.39 -0.47 5.19
CA GLY A 152 0.68 -1.68 4.75
C GLY A 152 0.68 -2.76 5.84
N SER A 153 -0.22 -3.73 5.74
CA SER A 153 -0.28 -4.84 6.70
C SER A 153 0.58 -6.05 6.30
N GLY A 154 1.00 -6.83 7.29
CA GLY A 154 1.61 -8.14 7.08
C GLY A 154 0.60 -9.28 7.01
N SER A 155 0.95 -10.43 6.42
CA SER A 155 0.13 -11.65 6.51
C SER A 155 0.62 -12.58 7.62
N PRO A 156 -0.29 -13.28 8.31
CA PRO A 156 0.05 -14.20 9.38
C PRO A 156 0.79 -15.44 8.87
N GLY A 157 1.83 -15.85 9.60
CA GLY A 157 2.61 -17.06 9.29
C GLY A 157 1.85 -18.37 9.48
N THR A 158 0.61 -18.33 9.96
CA THR A 158 -0.28 -19.50 10.13
C THR A 158 -1.04 -19.87 8.86
N GLY A 159 -0.96 -19.04 7.80
CA GLY A 159 -1.76 -19.22 6.59
C GLY A 159 -3.22 -18.85 6.75
N GLY A 160 -3.55 -18.01 7.75
CA GLY A 160 -4.91 -17.53 8.00
C GLY A 160 -5.34 -16.37 7.09
N ALA A 161 -6.44 -15.74 7.46
CA ALA A 161 -6.96 -14.55 6.77
C ALA A 161 -5.96 -13.38 6.77
N GLY A 162 -6.00 -12.60 5.71
CA GLY A 162 -5.23 -11.37 5.59
C GLY A 162 -5.66 -10.31 6.62
N SER A 163 -4.75 -9.42 6.96
CA SER A 163 -4.96 -8.32 7.90
C SER A 163 -5.26 -7.01 7.16
N GLY A 164 -6.08 -6.14 7.77
CA GLY A 164 -6.43 -4.85 7.20
C GLY A 164 -5.26 -3.87 7.13
N GLY A 165 -5.19 -3.04 6.08
CA GLY A 165 -4.17 -2.02 5.91
C GLY A 165 -4.27 -0.84 6.91
N GLY A 166 -3.20 -0.05 7.02
CA GLY A 166 -3.16 1.17 7.85
C GLY A 166 -4.13 2.25 7.36
N ASN A 167 -4.80 2.94 8.29
CA ASN A 167 -5.80 3.97 7.99
C ASN A 167 -5.19 5.37 7.98
N CYS A 168 -5.67 6.26 7.12
CA CYS A 168 -5.27 7.66 7.12
C CYS A 168 -6.47 8.56 7.47
N GLY A 169 -6.18 9.70 8.09
CA GLY A 169 -7.13 10.74 8.42
C GLY A 169 -7.55 11.55 7.19
N PRO A 170 -8.50 12.49 7.36
CA PRO A 170 -9.10 13.25 6.27
C PRO A 170 -8.14 14.23 5.55
N GLU A 171 -6.99 14.53 6.15
CA GLU A 171 -5.95 15.43 5.59
C GLU A 171 -4.56 14.78 5.49
N ALA A 172 -4.53 13.46 5.56
CA ALA A 172 -3.31 12.68 5.65
C ALA A 172 -2.78 12.24 4.27
N GLY A 173 -1.62 11.58 4.27
CA GLY A 173 -1.08 10.89 3.09
C GLY A 173 -1.91 9.66 2.72
N GLY A 174 -1.44 8.87 1.76
CA GLY A 174 -2.10 7.64 1.32
C GLY A 174 -2.23 6.61 2.43
N SER A 175 -3.31 5.83 2.40
CA SER A 175 -3.48 4.69 3.33
C SER A 175 -2.80 3.43 2.80
N GLY A 176 -2.48 2.48 3.68
CA GLY A 176 -1.72 1.27 3.33
C GLY A 176 -2.61 0.14 2.77
N GLY A 177 -2.03 -0.78 2.00
CA GLY A 177 -2.75 -1.93 1.45
C GLY A 177 -3.03 -3.03 2.47
N GLY A 178 -4.10 -3.79 2.25
CA GLY A 178 -4.42 -5.01 3.00
C GLY A 178 -3.55 -6.19 2.57
N SER A 179 -3.29 -7.13 3.46
CA SER A 179 -2.43 -8.29 3.17
C SER A 179 -3.22 -9.44 2.55
N GLY A 180 -2.55 -10.31 1.80
CA GLY A 180 -3.18 -11.44 1.13
C GLY A 180 -3.61 -12.54 2.10
N GLY A 181 -4.63 -13.30 1.71
CA GLY A 181 -5.05 -14.51 2.43
C GLY A 181 -4.02 -15.64 2.30
N GLY A 182 -3.85 -16.44 3.34
CA GLY A 182 -3.01 -17.63 3.33
C GLY A 182 -3.80 -18.93 3.19
N ILE A 183 -3.08 -20.05 3.05
CA ILE A 183 -3.55 -21.42 3.14
C ILE A 183 -2.92 -22.07 4.38
N THR A 184 -3.74 -22.64 5.25
CA THR A 184 -3.26 -23.30 6.47
C THR A 184 -2.69 -24.70 6.16
N ALA A 185 -2.01 -25.32 7.13
CA ALA A 185 -1.55 -26.72 7.00
C ALA A 185 -2.70 -27.72 6.78
N ALA A 186 -3.93 -27.36 7.15
CA ALA A 186 -5.14 -28.14 6.86
C ALA A 186 -5.72 -27.88 5.47
N ASN A 187 -5.00 -27.15 4.60
CA ASN A 187 -5.44 -26.70 3.29
C ASN A 187 -6.68 -25.79 3.30
N ALA A 188 -6.97 -25.14 4.43
CA ALA A 188 -8.06 -24.18 4.50
C ALA A 188 -7.63 -22.88 3.80
N THR A 189 -8.43 -22.44 2.82
CA THR A 189 -8.26 -21.15 2.14
C THR A 189 -8.85 -20.03 2.97
N SER A 190 -8.37 -18.80 2.76
CA SER A 190 -8.69 -17.65 3.58
C SER A 190 -8.90 -16.40 2.71
N ALA A 191 -9.77 -15.51 3.18
CA ALA A 191 -9.94 -14.19 2.59
C ALA A 191 -8.69 -13.32 2.77
N GLY A 192 -8.51 -12.35 1.87
CA GLY A 192 -7.56 -11.26 2.02
C GLY A 192 -8.05 -10.19 2.99
N GLY A 193 -7.13 -9.33 3.43
CA GLY A 193 -7.42 -8.21 4.30
C GLY A 193 -8.01 -7.02 3.53
N VAL A 194 -8.87 -6.25 4.18
CA VAL A 194 -9.38 -4.97 3.65
C VAL A 194 -8.25 -3.95 3.46
N GLY A 195 -8.37 -3.06 2.47
CA GLY A 195 -7.41 -1.97 2.28
C GLY A 195 -7.45 -0.95 3.41
N GLY A 196 -6.51 -0.01 3.47
CA GLY A 196 -6.56 1.10 4.42
C GLY A 196 -7.73 2.06 4.16
N ARG A 197 -8.28 2.64 5.23
CA ARG A 197 -9.39 3.60 5.14
C ARG A 197 -8.89 5.00 4.87
N VAL A 198 -9.68 5.77 4.11
CA VAL A 198 -9.60 7.23 3.99
C VAL A 198 -10.96 7.82 4.32
N TYR A 199 -11.00 9.04 4.85
CA TYR A 199 -12.25 9.72 5.19
C TYR A 199 -12.60 10.77 4.12
N ILE A 200 -13.73 10.56 3.43
CA ILE A 200 -14.24 11.44 2.40
C ILE A 200 -15.53 12.10 2.89
N ASN A 201 -15.48 13.41 3.18
CA ASN A 201 -16.64 14.18 3.65
C ASN A 201 -17.25 13.58 4.93
N GLY A 202 -16.40 13.15 5.86
CA GLY A 202 -16.80 12.49 7.10
C GLY A 202 -17.12 10.99 6.99
N ALA A 203 -17.27 10.44 5.78
CA ALA A 203 -17.55 9.02 5.55
C ALA A 203 -16.25 8.21 5.31
N ALA A 204 -16.12 7.06 5.97
CA ALA A 204 -15.00 6.15 5.72
C ALA A 204 -15.19 5.41 4.39
N VAL A 205 -14.15 5.41 3.55
CA VAL A 205 -14.09 4.66 2.29
C VAL A 205 -12.94 3.67 2.39
N GLN A 206 -13.18 2.41 2.01
CA GLN A 206 -12.24 1.31 2.15
C GLN A 206 -12.42 0.31 1.01
N ALA A 207 -11.33 -0.24 0.49
CA ALA A 207 -11.40 -1.37 -0.44
C ALA A 207 -11.68 -2.67 0.33
N ALA A 208 -12.57 -3.52 -0.18
CA ALA A 208 -12.81 -4.83 0.40
C ALA A 208 -11.63 -5.79 0.12
N GLY A 209 -11.37 -6.68 1.06
CA GLY A 209 -10.49 -7.83 0.82
C GLY A 209 -11.23 -8.87 -0.02
N GLY A 210 -10.49 -9.58 -0.87
CA GLY A 210 -11.05 -10.65 -1.68
C GLY A 210 -11.43 -11.86 -0.81
N ALA A 211 -12.60 -12.45 -1.07
CA ALA A 211 -12.91 -13.79 -0.58
C ALA A 211 -11.90 -14.82 -1.11
N ALA A 212 -11.89 -16.04 -0.57
CA ALA A 212 -11.01 -17.10 -1.07
C ALA A 212 -11.15 -17.27 -2.60
N GLY A 213 -10.03 -17.19 -3.31
CA GLY A 213 -9.97 -17.24 -4.78
C GLY A 213 -10.43 -15.99 -5.53
N VAL A 214 -10.73 -14.91 -4.81
CA VAL A 214 -11.19 -13.64 -5.40
C VAL A 214 -10.14 -12.56 -5.14
N SER A 215 -9.91 -11.71 -6.15
CA SER A 215 -9.03 -10.55 -6.01
C SER A 215 -9.58 -9.54 -5.01
N GLY A 216 -8.68 -8.79 -4.36
CA GLY A 216 -9.09 -7.65 -3.55
C GLY A 216 -9.52 -6.47 -4.41
N ASP A 217 -10.40 -5.62 -3.86
CA ASP A 217 -10.88 -4.43 -4.56
C ASP A 217 -9.77 -3.38 -4.68
N ALA A 218 -9.85 -2.57 -5.73
CA ALA A 218 -8.99 -1.40 -5.85
C ALA A 218 -9.36 -0.34 -4.80
N GLY A 219 -8.34 0.36 -4.30
CA GLY A 219 -8.50 1.53 -3.46
C GLY A 219 -9.23 2.63 -4.21
N ALA A 220 -10.17 3.30 -3.54
CA ALA A 220 -10.82 4.46 -4.11
C ALA A 220 -9.79 5.57 -4.39
N SER A 221 -9.91 6.18 -5.56
CA SER A 221 -9.21 7.42 -5.89
C SER A 221 -10.08 8.61 -5.49
N TYR A 222 -9.47 9.74 -5.21
CA TYR A 222 -10.23 10.99 -5.16
C TYR A 222 -10.70 11.31 -6.59
N ALA A 223 -12.00 11.20 -6.85
CA ALA A 223 -12.60 11.64 -8.12
C ALA A 223 -13.01 13.11 -8.02
N SER A 224 -12.93 13.82 -9.15
CA SER A 224 -13.50 15.17 -9.30
C SER A 224 -14.96 15.17 -8.85
N GLY A 225 -15.33 16.09 -7.94
CA GLY A 225 -16.70 16.25 -7.45
C GLY A 225 -17.05 15.52 -6.14
N VAL A 226 -16.14 14.74 -5.54
CA VAL A 226 -16.45 13.92 -4.34
C VAL A 226 -15.65 14.37 -3.08
N GLY A 227 -14.86 15.43 -3.15
CA GLY A 227 -14.11 15.93 -1.98
C GLY A 227 -13.22 17.15 -2.22
N PRO A 228 -12.61 17.70 -1.16
CA PRO A 228 -11.60 18.74 -1.27
C PRO A 228 -10.34 18.21 -1.97
N LEU A 229 -9.65 19.10 -2.68
CA LEU A 229 -8.50 18.82 -3.56
C LEU A 229 -7.26 18.25 -2.83
N ASN A 230 -7.29 18.18 -1.51
CA ASN A 230 -6.22 17.75 -0.63
C ASN A 230 -6.41 16.32 -0.09
N LYS A 231 -7.01 15.41 -0.87
CA LYS A 231 -7.25 14.02 -0.45
C LYS A 231 -6.29 13.03 -1.08
N SER A 232 -5.84 12.10 -0.26
CA SER A 232 -5.03 10.95 -0.67
C SER A 232 -5.88 9.79 -1.18
N GLY A 233 -5.20 8.80 -1.74
CA GLY A 233 -5.80 7.55 -2.20
C GLY A 233 -5.88 6.47 -1.14
N ASN A 234 -6.86 5.59 -1.29
CA ASN A 234 -7.08 4.49 -0.36
C ASN A 234 -6.16 3.31 -0.67
N GLY A 235 -5.80 2.51 0.32
CA GLY A 235 -5.11 1.26 0.08
C GLY A 235 -6.01 0.24 -0.63
N GLY A 236 -5.43 -0.61 -1.49
CA GLY A 236 -6.12 -1.73 -2.12
C GLY A 236 -6.34 -2.89 -1.15
N GLY A 237 -7.39 -3.69 -1.38
CA GLY A 237 -7.65 -4.91 -0.63
C GLY A 237 -6.69 -6.04 -1.00
N GLY A 238 -6.40 -6.95 -0.07
CA GLY A 238 -5.63 -8.16 -0.34
C GLY A 238 -6.45 -9.20 -1.10
N GLY A 239 -5.81 -10.00 -1.95
CA GLY A 239 -6.43 -11.14 -2.62
C GLY A 239 -6.61 -12.33 -1.68
N GLY A 240 -7.71 -13.07 -1.83
CA GLY A 240 -7.92 -14.30 -1.08
C GLY A 240 -7.12 -15.47 -1.65
N SER A 241 -6.69 -16.39 -0.79
CA SER A 241 -5.98 -17.59 -1.24
C SER A 241 -6.90 -18.58 -1.92
N HIS A 242 -6.33 -19.43 -2.76
CA HIS A 242 -7.01 -20.60 -3.30
C HIS A 242 -5.99 -21.63 -3.74
N ALA A 243 -6.35 -22.91 -3.71
CA ALA A 243 -5.46 -23.98 -4.16
C ALA A 243 -4.99 -23.74 -5.61
N THR A 244 -5.91 -23.33 -6.50
CA THR A 244 -5.65 -23.29 -7.95
C THR A 244 -5.87 -21.92 -8.62
N THR A 245 -6.58 -21.01 -7.96
CA THR A 245 -7.04 -19.74 -8.56
C THR A 245 -7.02 -18.61 -7.52
N PRO A 246 -5.87 -18.33 -6.89
CA PRO A 246 -5.79 -17.30 -5.86
C PRO A 246 -6.10 -15.91 -6.44
N GLY A 247 -6.64 -15.03 -5.61
CA GLY A 247 -6.87 -13.65 -5.96
C GLY A 247 -5.60 -12.81 -5.96
N GLY A 248 -5.54 -11.84 -6.88
CA GLY A 248 -4.54 -10.79 -6.84
C GLY A 248 -4.86 -9.73 -5.78
N GLY A 249 -3.84 -9.00 -5.33
CA GLY A 249 -4.04 -7.79 -4.55
C GLY A 249 -4.65 -6.67 -5.40
N GLY A 250 -5.55 -5.90 -4.80
CA GLY A 250 -6.12 -4.70 -5.40
C GLY A 250 -5.10 -3.57 -5.50
N ALA A 251 -5.21 -2.75 -6.55
CA ALA A 251 -4.35 -1.58 -6.71
C ALA A 251 -4.67 -0.52 -5.65
N GLY A 252 -3.66 0.27 -5.26
CA GLY A 252 -3.85 1.47 -4.44
C GLY A 252 -4.51 2.60 -5.23
N GLY A 253 -5.31 3.40 -4.55
CA GLY A 253 -5.97 4.58 -5.13
C GLY A 253 -4.99 5.71 -5.45
N PHE A 254 -5.34 6.54 -6.43
CA PHE A 254 -4.57 7.71 -6.82
C PHE A 254 -4.42 8.70 -5.65
N GLY A 255 -3.25 9.35 -5.54
CA GLY A 255 -2.86 10.10 -4.35
C GLY A 255 -2.15 9.24 -3.32
N GLY A 256 -1.39 8.24 -3.79
CA GLY A 256 -0.43 7.49 -2.97
C GLY A 256 -0.97 6.31 -2.17
N GLY A 257 -2.13 5.72 -2.50
CA GLY A 257 -2.61 4.53 -1.80
C GLY A 257 -1.67 3.32 -1.96
N GLY A 258 -1.47 2.52 -0.92
CA GLY A 258 -0.67 1.30 -0.98
C GLY A 258 -1.38 0.15 -1.70
N GLY A 259 -0.64 -0.68 -2.44
CA GLY A 259 -1.19 -1.88 -3.11
C GLY A 259 -1.47 -3.03 -2.14
N GLY A 260 -2.52 -3.81 -2.40
CA GLY A 260 -2.86 -4.99 -1.60
C GLY A 260 -1.93 -6.18 -1.85
N GLY A 261 -1.81 -7.08 -0.88
CA GLY A 261 -1.04 -8.32 -1.01
C GLY A 261 -1.79 -9.42 -1.79
N GLY A 262 -1.06 -10.25 -2.51
CA GLY A 262 -1.62 -11.39 -3.26
C GLY A 262 -1.92 -12.61 -2.40
N GLY A 263 -2.94 -13.38 -2.77
CA GLY A 263 -3.33 -14.60 -2.08
C GLY A 263 -2.36 -15.77 -2.31
N ALA A 264 -2.19 -16.63 -1.32
CA ALA A 264 -1.37 -17.84 -1.45
C ALA A 264 -2.01 -18.89 -2.39
N SER A 265 -1.17 -19.73 -2.99
CA SER A 265 -1.59 -20.91 -3.77
C SER A 265 -0.92 -22.20 -3.33
N GLN A 266 -1.45 -23.30 -3.86
CA GLN A 266 -0.77 -24.58 -3.82
C GLN A 266 0.09 -24.81 -5.08
N ASN A 267 1.01 -25.76 -4.98
CA ASN A 267 1.84 -26.20 -6.10
C ASN A 267 0.97 -26.62 -7.29
N GLY A 268 1.47 -26.32 -8.49
CA GLY A 268 0.73 -26.46 -9.74
C GLY A 268 -0.12 -25.25 -10.14
N ALA A 269 -0.27 -24.24 -9.27
CA ALA A 269 -0.96 -23.00 -9.60
C ALA A 269 -0.16 -21.76 -9.21
N ASN A 270 -0.18 -20.74 -10.06
CA ASN A 270 0.47 -19.48 -9.77
C ASN A 270 -0.14 -18.83 -8.53
N SER A 271 0.69 -18.19 -7.70
CA SER A 271 0.17 -17.43 -6.57
C SER A 271 -0.53 -16.15 -7.02
N GLY A 272 -1.28 -15.51 -6.12
CA GLY A 272 -1.83 -14.19 -6.36
C GLY A 272 -0.70 -13.17 -6.47
N ALA A 273 -0.72 -12.37 -7.54
CA ALA A 273 0.18 -11.21 -7.65
C ALA A 273 -0.20 -10.14 -6.61
N GLY A 274 0.78 -9.36 -6.16
CA GLY A 274 0.52 -8.15 -5.39
C GLY A 274 -0.11 -7.04 -6.26
N GLY A 275 -0.86 -6.16 -5.63
CA GLY A 275 -1.40 -4.96 -6.27
C GLY A 275 -0.36 -3.85 -6.40
N ASN A 276 -0.47 -3.06 -7.47
CA ASN A 276 0.34 -1.85 -7.64
C ASN A 276 -0.06 -0.79 -6.62
N GLY A 277 0.89 0.02 -6.15
CA GLY A 277 0.60 1.25 -5.43
C GLY A 277 0.02 2.33 -6.35
N GLY A 278 -0.72 3.26 -5.78
CA GLY A 278 -1.27 4.42 -6.48
C GLY A 278 -0.18 5.46 -6.76
N GLY A 279 -0.27 6.13 -7.91
CA GLY A 279 0.61 7.25 -8.24
C GLY A 279 0.44 8.42 -7.27
N GLY A 280 1.54 9.16 -7.08
CA GLY A 280 1.53 10.45 -6.41
C GLY A 280 0.94 11.55 -7.28
N CYS A 281 0.79 12.74 -6.72
CA CYS A 281 0.28 13.91 -7.44
C CYS A 281 0.77 15.21 -6.79
N ALA A 282 0.69 16.30 -7.54
CA ALA A 282 0.93 17.65 -7.05
C ALA A 282 -0.26 18.53 -7.42
N VAL A 283 -0.76 19.30 -6.45
CA VAL A 283 -1.80 20.31 -6.65
C VAL A 283 -1.19 21.66 -6.31
N VAL A 284 -1.26 22.60 -7.24
CA VAL A 284 -0.66 23.93 -7.11
C VAL A 284 -1.75 24.98 -7.26
N PHE A 285 -1.88 25.86 -6.27
CA PHE A 285 -2.79 26.99 -6.25
C PHE A 285 -2.02 28.29 -6.36
N GLU A 286 -2.41 29.16 -7.28
CA GLU A 286 -1.92 30.53 -7.35
C GLU A 286 -3.00 31.48 -6.85
N TYR A 287 -2.62 32.40 -5.96
CA TYR A 287 -3.50 33.42 -5.41
C TYR A 287 -3.09 34.79 -5.95
N PHE A 288 -4.05 35.48 -6.58
CA PHE A 288 -3.86 36.76 -7.26
C PHE A 288 -4.38 37.92 -6.42
#